data_AF-A0A258BSB5-F1
#
_entry.id   AF-A0A258BSB5-F1
#
_cell.length_a   1.000
_cell.length_b   1.000
_cell.length_c   1.000
_cell.angle_alpha   90.00
_cell.angle_beta   90.00
_cell.angle_gamma   90.00
#
_symmetry.space_group_name_H-M   'P 1'
#
loop_
_entity.id
_entity.type
_entity.pdbx_description
1 polymer ?
#
loop_
_entity_poly.entity_id
_entity_poly.type
_entity_poly.pdbx_seq_one_letter_code
_entity_poly.pdbx_strand_id
1 'polypeptide(L)'
;MVRFGAFLVGLFFAGWLVVSFIIGAVAYVSEPPAATAEHEFHLTPKHASFSFDGPFGHYDKQQLQRGFQVYKEVCAACHSLKFVAFRDLADLGYNEAEVKAIARTWPIKTPDVDPATGEASTRDPVPADHFPKPFANNVAAAAANNNAIPPDLSLMTKARHHGSAYVYRLLTGYQNQP
;
A
#
# COMPACT_ATOMS: atom_id res chain seq x y z
N MET A 1 6.49 -9.74 63.07
CA MET A 1 6.13 -10.92 62.25
C MET A 1 5.77 -10.57 60.80
N VAL A 2 5.00 -9.51 60.54
CA VAL A 2 4.62 -9.07 59.16
C VAL A 2 5.81 -8.76 58.24
N ARG A 3 6.90 -8.17 58.75
CA ARG A 3 8.09 -7.79 57.95
C ARG A 3 8.89 -8.99 57.40
N PHE A 4 8.96 -10.09 58.16
CA PHE A 4 9.62 -11.32 57.71
C PHE A 4 8.75 -12.10 56.72
N GLY A 5 7.42 -12.13 56.95
CA GLY A 5 6.47 -12.71 55.99
C GLY A 5 6.50 -12.02 54.64
N ALA A 6 6.49 -10.68 54.61
CA ALA A 6 6.58 -9.91 53.36
C ALA A 6 7.89 -10.16 52.59
N PHE A 7 9.01 -10.34 53.30
CA PHE A 7 10.30 -10.65 52.68
C PHE A 7 10.32 -12.05 52.04
N LEU A 8 9.78 -13.06 52.73
CA LEU A 8 9.67 -14.43 52.20
C LEU A 8 8.73 -14.51 50.99
N VAL A 9 7.62 -13.76 51.01
CA VAL A 9 6.71 -13.64 49.88
C VAL A 9 7.42 -12.98 48.68
N GLY A 10 8.19 -11.92 48.90
CA GLY A 10 8.99 -11.28 47.84
C GLY A 10 10.05 -12.21 47.24
N LEU A 11 10.77 -12.96 48.08
CA LEU A 11 11.75 -13.95 47.62
C LEU A 11 11.10 -15.08 46.83
N PHE A 12 9.90 -15.53 47.22
CA PHE A 12 9.15 -16.53 46.47
C PHE A 12 8.82 -16.04 45.06
N PHE A 13 8.28 -14.82 44.91
CA PHE A 13 7.96 -14.29 43.57
C PHE A 13 9.20 -14.01 42.72
N ALA A 14 10.28 -13.52 43.31
CA ALA A 14 11.55 -13.32 42.60
C ALA A 14 12.14 -14.66 42.13
N GLY A 15 12.15 -15.67 43.01
CA GLY A 15 12.59 -17.03 42.66
C GLY A 15 11.71 -17.64 41.58
N TRP A 16 10.39 -17.48 41.67
CA TRP A 16 9.46 -17.99 40.67
C TRP A 16 9.62 -17.32 39.30
N LEU A 17 9.95 -16.03 39.27
CA LEU A 17 10.26 -15.31 38.03
C LEU A 17 11.54 -15.84 37.36
N VAL A 18 12.58 -16.13 38.15
CA VAL A 18 13.82 -16.75 37.64
C VAL A 18 13.55 -18.15 37.10
N VAL A 19 12.80 -18.98 37.83
CA VAL A 19 12.40 -20.32 37.37
C VAL A 19 11.59 -20.24 36.09
N SER A 20 10.60 -19.35 36.01
CA SER A 20 9.78 -19.15 34.80
C SER A 20 10.62 -18.70 33.61
N PHE A 21 11.58 -17.79 33.82
CA PHE A 21 12.51 -17.37 32.78
C PHE A 21 13.39 -18.53 32.29
N ILE A 22 13.95 -19.34 33.21
CA ILE A 22 14.78 -20.49 32.85
C ILE A 22 13.97 -21.51 32.05
N ILE A 23 12.76 -21.85 32.49
CA ILE A 23 11.87 -22.78 31.77
C ILE A 23 11.55 -22.24 30.38
N GLY A 24 11.22 -20.95 30.26
CA GLY A 24 10.95 -20.31 28.97
C GLY A 24 12.17 -20.29 28.04
N ALA A 25 13.37 -20.02 28.58
CA ALA A 25 14.62 -20.04 27.82
C ALA A 25 14.96 -21.45 27.33
N VAL A 26 14.79 -22.47 28.17
CA VAL A 26 14.98 -23.88 27.78
C VAL A 26 14.01 -24.25 26.66
N ALA A 27 12.71 -23.91 26.81
CA ALA A 27 11.70 -24.18 25.80
C ALA A 27 12.01 -23.51 24.45
N TYR A 28 12.44 -22.24 24.46
CA TYR A 28 12.81 -21.51 23.25
C TYR A 28 14.01 -22.14 22.51
N VAL A 29 14.96 -22.73 23.25
CA VAL A 29 16.12 -23.39 22.66
C VAL A 29 15.78 -24.81 22.18
N SER A 30 14.95 -25.55 22.92
CA SER A 30 14.56 -26.91 22.55
C SER A 30 13.54 -26.95 21.40
N GLU A 31 12.66 -25.95 21.33
CA GLU A 31 11.60 -25.82 20.35
C GLU A 31 11.61 -24.40 19.75
N PRO A 32 12.61 -24.06 18.91
CA PRO A 32 12.68 -22.74 18.31
C PRO A 32 11.41 -22.48 17.48
N PRO A 33 10.84 -21.27 17.53
CA PRO A 33 9.67 -20.95 16.75
C PRO A 33 9.96 -21.15 15.26
N ALA A 34 9.02 -21.78 14.56
CA ALA A 34 9.12 -21.94 13.11
C ALA A 34 9.28 -20.56 12.45
N ALA A 35 10.13 -20.50 11.42
CA ALA A 35 10.26 -19.29 10.62
C ALA A 35 8.87 -18.89 10.10
N THR A 36 8.50 -17.63 10.29
CA THR A 36 7.24 -17.12 9.74
C THR A 36 7.38 -17.00 8.22
N ALA A 37 6.27 -17.13 7.50
CA ALA A 37 6.25 -16.85 6.06
C ALA A 37 6.77 -15.43 5.76
N GLU A 38 6.53 -14.47 6.64
CA GLU A 38 7.13 -13.13 6.56
C GLU A 38 8.67 -13.22 6.55
N HIS A 39 9.28 -13.89 7.52
CA HIS A 39 10.74 -13.99 7.61
C HIS A 39 11.35 -14.72 6.41
N GLU A 40 10.70 -15.78 5.94
CA GLU A 40 11.16 -16.57 4.80
C GLU A 40 11.04 -15.82 3.46
N PHE A 41 9.96 -15.06 3.28
CA PHE A 41 9.68 -14.36 2.02
C PHE A 41 10.01 -12.86 2.04
N HIS A 42 10.63 -12.34 3.11
CA HIS A 42 11.18 -10.99 3.16
C HIS A 42 12.50 -10.88 2.38
N LEU A 43 12.42 -11.16 1.08
CA LEU A 43 13.56 -11.12 0.17
C LEU A 43 13.80 -9.70 -0.33
N THR A 44 15.06 -9.29 -0.33
CA THR A 44 15.46 -8.03 -0.99
C THR A 44 15.16 -8.12 -2.48
N PRO A 45 14.53 -7.10 -3.09
CA PRO A 45 14.26 -7.12 -4.52
C PRO A 45 15.56 -7.20 -5.31
N LYS A 46 15.59 -8.10 -6.30
CA LYS A 46 16.71 -8.17 -7.26
C LYS A 46 16.77 -6.85 -8.04
N HIS A 47 17.97 -6.43 -8.40
CA HIS A 47 18.19 -5.19 -9.13
C HIS A 47 17.44 -5.22 -10.48
N ALA A 48 16.56 -4.25 -10.69
CA ALA A 48 15.96 -3.95 -11.99
C ALA A 48 16.61 -2.65 -12.50
N SER A 49 17.01 -2.62 -13.77
CA SER A 49 17.55 -1.41 -14.40
C SER A 49 16.41 -0.60 -15.01
N PHE A 50 16.32 0.66 -14.64
CA PHE A 50 15.35 1.62 -15.16
C PHE A 50 16.05 2.74 -15.94
N SER A 51 15.35 3.32 -16.91
CA SER A 51 15.88 4.47 -17.69
C SER A 51 16.14 5.71 -16.82
N PHE A 52 15.47 5.78 -15.67
CA PHE A 52 15.56 6.89 -14.71
C PHE A 52 16.57 6.63 -13.58
N ASP A 53 17.35 5.55 -13.65
CA ASP A 53 18.39 5.29 -12.66
C ASP A 53 19.57 6.26 -12.81
N GLY A 54 20.21 6.59 -11.69
CA GLY A 54 21.38 7.46 -11.64
C GLY A 54 21.08 8.95 -11.73
N PRO A 55 22.10 9.81 -11.57
CA PRO A 55 21.93 11.27 -11.47
C PRO A 55 21.44 11.93 -12.77
N PHE A 56 21.58 11.28 -13.92
CA PHE A 56 21.14 11.77 -15.23
C PHE A 56 20.06 10.88 -15.86
N GLY A 57 19.39 10.06 -15.05
CA GLY A 57 18.29 9.22 -15.50
C GLY A 57 17.12 10.05 -16.04
N HIS A 58 16.36 9.47 -16.96
CA HIS A 58 15.17 10.08 -17.52
C HIS A 58 14.00 9.10 -17.57
N TYR A 59 12.78 9.64 -17.49
CA TYR A 59 11.58 8.86 -17.70
C TYR A 59 11.28 8.73 -19.19
N ASP A 60 11.07 7.51 -19.67
CA ASP A 60 10.52 7.24 -21.00
C ASP A 60 9.01 7.52 -20.99
N LYS A 61 8.59 8.60 -21.66
CA LYS A 61 7.16 8.99 -21.73
C LYS A 61 6.28 7.91 -22.35
N GLN A 62 6.76 7.18 -23.36
CA GLN A 62 5.97 6.11 -23.98
C GLN A 62 5.79 4.95 -23.00
N GLN A 63 6.83 4.63 -22.21
CA GLN A 63 6.71 3.67 -21.13
C GLN A 63 5.69 4.13 -20.07
N LEU A 64 5.74 5.40 -19.65
CA LEU A 64 4.80 5.93 -18.67
C LEU A 64 3.35 5.91 -19.17
N GLN A 65 3.10 6.22 -20.45
CA GLN A 65 1.76 6.13 -21.06
C GLN A 65 1.22 4.69 -21.03
N ARG A 66 2.06 3.70 -21.37
CA ARG A 66 1.68 2.27 -21.23
C ARG A 66 1.44 1.90 -19.76
N GLY A 67 2.24 2.41 -18.84
CA GLY A 67 2.04 2.23 -17.40
C GLY A 67 0.72 2.80 -16.90
N PHE A 68 0.33 3.99 -17.38
CA PHE A 68 -0.97 4.57 -17.09
C PHE A 68 -2.13 3.73 -17.62
N GLN A 69 -2.00 3.16 -18.83
CA GLN A 69 -3.00 2.23 -19.37
C GLN A 69 -3.17 1.01 -18.46
N VAL A 70 -2.08 0.40 -18.00
CA VAL A 70 -2.12 -0.73 -17.05
C VAL A 70 -2.79 -0.31 -15.74
N TYR A 71 -2.45 0.86 -15.19
CA TYR A 71 -3.12 1.37 -13.98
C TYR A 71 -4.62 1.52 -14.20
N LYS A 72 -5.04 2.16 -15.30
CA LYS A 72 -6.44 2.39 -15.64
C LYS A 72 -7.23 1.09 -15.81
N GLU A 73 -6.65 0.10 -16.48
CA GLU A 73 -7.36 -1.14 -16.82
C GLU A 73 -7.34 -2.21 -15.72
N VAL A 74 -6.30 -2.21 -14.88
CA VAL A 74 -6.07 -3.29 -13.90
C VAL A 74 -6.16 -2.78 -12.46
N CYS A 75 -5.54 -1.64 -12.15
CA CYS A 75 -5.33 -1.23 -10.77
C CYS A 75 -6.43 -0.29 -10.26
N ALA A 76 -6.98 0.57 -11.11
CA ALA A 76 -7.90 1.65 -10.74
C ALA A 76 -9.23 1.16 -10.14
N ALA A 77 -9.57 -0.11 -10.33
CA ALA A 77 -10.74 -0.74 -9.71
C ALA A 77 -10.57 -0.93 -8.20
N CYS A 78 -9.33 -1.05 -7.69
CA CYS A 78 -9.07 -1.34 -6.28
C CYS A 78 -8.18 -0.27 -5.61
N HIS A 79 -7.22 0.28 -6.35
CA HIS A 79 -6.25 1.22 -5.84
C HIS A 79 -6.61 2.66 -6.21
N SER A 80 -6.42 3.58 -5.26
CA SER A 80 -6.58 5.02 -5.50
C SER A 80 -5.28 5.66 -5.98
N LEU A 81 -5.42 6.80 -6.65
CA LEU A 81 -4.33 7.70 -7.05
C LEU A 81 -4.67 9.14 -6.64
N LYS A 82 -5.01 9.32 -5.36
CA LYS A 82 -5.73 10.50 -4.85
C LYS A 82 -4.93 11.81 -4.90
N PHE A 83 -3.61 11.75 -5.08
CA PHE A 83 -2.75 12.94 -5.18
C PHE A 83 -2.37 13.29 -6.62
N VAL A 84 -2.94 12.61 -7.61
CA VAL A 84 -2.73 12.89 -9.03
C VAL A 84 -4.04 13.38 -9.64
N ALA A 85 -3.98 14.48 -10.37
CA ALA A 85 -5.09 15.03 -11.15
C ALA A 85 -5.03 14.58 -12.60
N PHE A 86 -6.17 14.57 -13.28
CA PHE A 86 -6.21 14.23 -14.71
C PHE A 86 -5.30 15.16 -15.53
N ARG A 87 -5.22 16.45 -15.19
CA ARG A 87 -4.32 17.42 -15.83
C ARG A 87 -2.83 17.05 -15.72
N ASP A 88 -2.43 16.27 -14.72
CA ASP A 88 -1.03 15.84 -14.56
C ASP A 88 -0.64 14.80 -15.63
N LEU A 89 -1.60 14.21 -16.35
CA LEU A 89 -1.32 13.38 -17.52
C LEU A 89 -0.62 14.17 -18.64
N ALA A 90 -0.69 15.51 -18.64
CA ALA A 90 0.09 16.34 -19.56
C ALA A 90 1.62 16.10 -19.40
N ASP A 91 2.09 15.78 -18.20
CA ASP A 91 3.50 15.46 -17.95
C ASP A 91 3.93 14.15 -18.64
N LEU A 92 2.98 13.25 -18.89
CA LEU A 92 3.17 12.02 -19.66
C LEU A 92 3.09 12.26 -21.17
N GLY A 93 2.82 13.48 -21.62
CA GLY A 93 2.73 13.86 -23.03
C GLY A 93 1.34 13.75 -23.65
N TYR A 94 0.28 13.59 -22.84
CA TYR A 94 -1.10 13.69 -23.35
C TYR A 94 -1.46 15.15 -23.63
N ASN A 95 -2.20 15.38 -24.71
CA ASN A 95 -2.72 16.72 -25.03
C ASN A 95 -4.03 17.03 -24.26
N GLU A 96 -4.46 18.30 -24.27
CA GLU A 96 -5.65 18.73 -23.51
C GLU A 96 -6.93 17.98 -23.93
N ALA A 97 -7.10 17.69 -25.22
CA ALA A 97 -8.26 16.98 -25.73
C ALA A 97 -8.28 15.52 -25.24
N GLU A 98 -7.14 14.85 -25.25
CA GLU A 98 -6.97 13.50 -24.70
C GLU A 98 -7.24 13.46 -23.20
N VAL A 99 -6.68 14.40 -22.43
CA VAL A 99 -6.91 14.47 -20.98
C VAL A 99 -8.39 14.70 -20.67
N LYS A 100 -9.04 15.62 -21.39
CA LYS A 100 -10.48 15.88 -21.25
C LYS A 100 -11.32 14.66 -21.61
N ALA A 101 -10.95 13.92 -22.65
CA ALA A 101 -11.62 12.68 -23.02
C ALA A 101 -11.45 11.61 -21.93
N ILE A 102 -10.22 11.38 -21.45
CA ILE A 102 -9.91 10.43 -20.38
C ILE A 102 -10.73 10.75 -19.12
N ALA A 103 -10.75 12.00 -18.68
CA ALA A 103 -11.50 12.41 -17.49
C ALA A 103 -13.00 12.14 -17.63
N ARG A 104 -13.60 12.52 -18.77
CA ARG A 104 -15.04 12.31 -19.02
C ARG A 104 -15.42 10.83 -19.10
N THR A 105 -14.56 10.02 -19.70
CA THR A 105 -14.80 8.56 -19.83
C THR A 105 -14.43 7.76 -18.60
N TRP A 106 -13.94 8.40 -17.53
CA TRP A 106 -13.58 7.68 -16.32
C TRP A 106 -14.83 7.01 -15.71
N PRO A 107 -14.74 5.73 -15.29
CA PRO A 107 -15.93 4.97 -14.86
C PRO A 107 -16.62 5.55 -13.61
N ILE A 108 -15.84 6.17 -12.73
CA ILE A 108 -16.31 6.70 -11.45
C ILE A 108 -16.60 8.20 -11.60
N LYS A 109 -17.83 8.60 -11.31
CA LYS A 109 -18.25 10.01 -11.34
C LYS A 109 -17.68 10.79 -10.14
N THR A 110 -17.46 12.08 -10.34
CA THR A 110 -17.02 12.99 -9.27
C THR A 110 -18.24 13.50 -8.49
N PRO A 111 -18.22 13.51 -7.14
CA PRO A 111 -19.27 14.13 -6.35
C PRO A 111 -19.46 15.61 -6.71
N ASP A 112 -20.71 16.04 -6.76
CA ASP A 112 -21.09 17.42 -7.08
C ASP A 112 -22.35 17.83 -6.29
N VAL A 113 -22.82 19.06 -6.50
CA VAL A 113 -24.06 19.56 -5.91
C VAL A 113 -24.98 20.05 -7.03
N ASP A 114 -26.24 19.63 -7.01
CA ASP A 114 -27.24 20.13 -7.96
C ASP A 114 -27.48 21.64 -7.73
N PRO A 115 -27.27 22.51 -8.73
CA PRO A 115 -27.38 23.95 -8.57
C PRO A 115 -28.82 24.45 -8.39
N ALA A 116 -29.83 23.66 -8.76
CA ALA A 116 -31.25 24.00 -8.62
C ALA A 116 -31.82 23.56 -7.28
N THR A 117 -31.41 22.39 -6.77
CA THR A 117 -31.96 21.81 -5.52
C THR A 117 -31.03 21.92 -4.32
N GLY A 118 -29.72 22.07 -4.53
CA GLY A 118 -28.71 22.03 -3.47
C GLY A 118 -28.42 20.63 -2.94
N GLU A 119 -28.98 19.59 -3.55
CA GLU A 119 -28.79 18.20 -3.13
C GLU A 119 -27.47 17.62 -3.66
N ALA A 120 -26.95 16.59 -2.98
CA ALA A 120 -25.76 15.88 -3.43
C ALA A 120 -26.03 15.19 -4.77
N SER A 121 -25.15 15.40 -5.74
CA SER A 121 -25.23 14.84 -7.09
C SER A 121 -23.86 14.31 -7.53
N THR A 122 -23.76 13.92 -8.80
CA THR A 122 -22.47 13.51 -9.39
C THR A 122 -22.35 14.05 -10.80
N ARG A 123 -21.13 14.29 -11.26
CA ARG A 123 -20.82 14.75 -12.61
C ARG A 123 -19.67 13.96 -13.24
N ASP A 124 -19.52 14.11 -14.55
CA ASP A 124 -18.33 13.66 -15.24
C ASP A 124 -17.09 14.36 -14.69
N PRO A 125 -15.98 13.63 -14.48
CA PRO A 125 -14.73 14.25 -14.07
C PRO A 125 -14.21 15.22 -15.13
N VAL A 126 -13.58 16.29 -14.65
CA VAL A 126 -12.90 17.29 -15.47
C VAL A 126 -11.39 17.23 -15.23
N PRO A 127 -10.55 17.79 -16.13
CA PRO A 127 -9.08 17.74 -15.98
C PRO A 127 -8.54 18.24 -14.62
N ALA A 128 -9.25 19.16 -13.96
CA ALA A 128 -8.84 19.69 -12.66
C ALA A 128 -9.08 18.71 -11.48
N ASP A 129 -9.93 17.70 -11.66
CA ASP A 129 -10.22 16.74 -10.61
C ASP A 129 -9.06 15.76 -10.39
N HIS A 130 -8.92 15.31 -9.15
CA HIS A 130 -8.11 14.14 -8.82
C HIS A 130 -8.80 12.86 -9.31
N PHE A 131 -8.02 11.80 -9.53
CA PHE A 131 -8.60 10.50 -9.85
C PHE A 131 -9.60 10.07 -8.75
N PRO A 132 -10.88 9.83 -9.11
CA PRO A 132 -11.88 9.41 -8.14
C PRO A 132 -11.48 8.10 -7.45
N LYS A 133 -11.78 7.99 -6.16
CA LYS A 133 -11.45 6.81 -5.37
C LYS A 133 -12.38 5.65 -5.73
N PRO A 134 -11.88 4.40 -5.83
CA PRO A 134 -12.71 3.21 -6.07
C PRO A 134 -13.66 2.88 -4.92
N PHE A 135 -13.28 3.28 -3.70
CA PHE A 135 -14.09 3.06 -2.50
C PHE A 135 -14.31 4.36 -1.75
N ALA A 136 -15.50 4.52 -1.16
CA ALA A 136 -15.86 5.71 -0.39
C ALA A 136 -14.99 5.89 0.87
N ASN A 137 -14.58 4.79 1.51
CA ASN A 137 -13.78 4.78 2.73
C ASN A 137 -13.08 3.42 2.91
N ASN A 138 -12.24 3.34 3.95
CA ASN A 138 -11.47 2.13 4.28
C ASN A 138 -12.35 0.93 4.67
N VAL A 139 -13.53 1.14 5.25
CA VAL A 139 -14.44 0.06 5.63
C VAL A 139 -15.01 -0.61 4.38
N ALA A 140 -15.45 0.19 3.41
CA ALA A 140 -15.93 -0.32 2.12
C ALA A 140 -14.81 -1.04 1.34
N ALA A 141 -13.58 -0.48 1.36
CA ALA A 141 -12.42 -1.11 0.74
C ALA A 141 -12.10 -2.47 1.37
N ALA A 142 -12.08 -2.54 2.70
CA ALA A 142 -11.85 -3.78 3.46
C ALA A 142 -12.92 -4.83 3.17
N ALA A 143 -14.20 -4.45 3.17
CA ALA A 143 -15.31 -5.35 2.89
C ALA A 143 -15.22 -5.97 1.48
N ALA A 144 -14.76 -5.22 0.48
CA ALA A 144 -14.59 -5.71 -0.89
C ALA A 144 -13.32 -6.56 -1.09
N ASN A 145 -12.36 -6.55 -0.17
CA ASN A 145 -11.02 -7.13 -0.35
C ASN A 145 -10.59 -8.04 0.81
N ASN A 146 -11.51 -8.85 1.36
CA ASN A 146 -11.22 -9.80 2.44
C ASN A 146 -10.53 -9.15 3.66
N ASN A 147 -11.06 -8.01 4.10
CA ASN A 147 -10.55 -7.17 5.18
C ASN A 147 -9.19 -6.49 4.93
N ALA A 148 -8.57 -6.67 3.75
CA ALA A 148 -7.40 -5.90 3.36
C ALA A 148 -7.81 -4.55 2.76
N ILE A 149 -7.06 -3.50 3.06
CA ILE A 149 -7.28 -2.17 2.46
C ILE A 149 -6.23 -1.96 1.36
N PRO A 150 -6.61 -1.90 0.08
CA PRO A 150 -5.67 -1.59 -0.99
C PRO A 150 -5.04 -0.20 -0.75
N PRO A 151 -3.70 -0.10 -0.67
CA PRO A 151 -3.04 1.18 -0.43
C PRO A 151 -3.19 2.12 -1.63
N ASP A 152 -3.22 3.43 -1.37
CA ASP A 152 -3.11 4.46 -2.41
C ASP A 152 -1.73 4.37 -3.10
N LEU A 153 -1.72 4.48 -4.42
CA LEU A 153 -0.52 4.29 -5.23
C LEU A 153 0.22 5.57 -5.57
N SER A 154 -0.29 6.75 -5.20
CA SER A 154 0.28 8.03 -5.63
C SER A 154 1.75 8.21 -5.21
N LEU A 155 2.13 7.60 -4.08
CA LEU A 155 3.49 7.66 -3.54
C LEU A 155 4.07 6.27 -3.24
N MET A 156 3.52 5.18 -3.81
CA MET A 156 3.90 3.82 -3.42
C MET A 156 5.40 3.54 -3.57
N THR A 157 6.01 4.05 -4.65
CA THR A 157 7.45 3.90 -4.93
C THR A 157 8.34 4.78 -4.04
N LYS A 158 7.77 5.71 -3.27
CA LYS A 158 8.48 6.49 -2.23
C LYS A 158 8.17 5.97 -0.82
N ALA A 159 7.04 5.31 -0.64
CA ALA A 159 6.56 4.82 0.65
C ALA A 159 7.07 3.42 1.03
N ARG A 160 7.91 2.80 0.18
CA ARG A 160 8.49 1.47 0.41
C ARG A 160 9.99 1.49 0.16
N HIS A 161 10.73 0.70 0.94
CA HIS A 161 12.16 0.48 0.72
C HIS A 161 12.39 -0.05 -0.70
N HIS A 162 13.50 0.36 -1.32
CA HIS A 162 13.85 0.03 -2.71
C HIS A 162 12.86 0.51 -3.79
N GLY A 163 11.81 1.25 -3.42
CA GLY A 163 10.93 2.00 -4.31
C GLY A 163 10.39 1.22 -5.53
N SER A 164 10.70 1.69 -6.73
CA SER A 164 10.24 1.07 -7.98
C SER A 164 10.71 -0.38 -8.13
N ALA A 165 11.91 -0.73 -7.65
CA ALA A 165 12.42 -2.10 -7.70
C ALA A 165 11.58 -3.06 -6.83
N TYR A 166 11.11 -2.58 -5.66
CA TYR A 166 10.19 -3.33 -4.82
C TYR A 166 8.86 -3.61 -5.53
N VAL A 167 8.24 -2.59 -6.12
CA VAL A 167 6.96 -2.74 -6.82
C VAL A 167 7.09 -3.68 -8.03
N TYR A 168 8.14 -3.50 -8.84
CA TYR A 168 8.44 -4.38 -9.97
C TYR A 168 8.54 -5.85 -9.52
N ARG A 169 9.39 -6.12 -8.52
CA ARG A 169 9.63 -7.48 -8.04
C ARG A 169 8.39 -8.10 -7.40
N LEU A 170 7.58 -7.31 -6.70
CA LEU A 170 6.33 -7.77 -6.10
C LEU A 170 5.34 -8.23 -7.18
N LEU A 171 5.16 -7.43 -8.24
CA LEU A 171 4.23 -7.74 -9.32
C LEU A 171 4.70 -8.93 -10.17
N THR A 172 5.99 -9.02 -10.49
CA THR A 172 6.53 -10.11 -11.32
C THR A 172 6.94 -11.34 -10.50
N GLY A 173 6.63 -11.35 -9.20
CA GLY A 173 7.26 -12.25 -8.25
C GLY A 173 6.43 -13.35 -7.67
N TYR A 174 5.14 -13.37 -7.97
CA TYR A 174 4.25 -14.43 -7.56
C TYR A 174 4.70 -15.77 -8.16
N GLN A 175 4.76 -16.78 -7.31
CA GLN A 175 5.11 -18.16 -7.64
C GLN A 175 4.15 -19.10 -6.91
N ASN A 176 4.08 -20.36 -7.36
CA ASN A 176 3.34 -21.39 -6.62
C ASN A 176 3.96 -21.59 -5.24
N GLN A 177 3.15 -22.00 -4.27
CA GLN A 177 3.67 -22.41 -2.97
C GLN A 177 4.64 -23.58 -3.13
N PRO A 178 5.78 -23.58 -2.41
CA PRO A 178 6.77 -24.65 -2.48
C PRO A 178 6.23 -25.98 -1.96
#